data_AF-E0IBT2-F1
#
_entry.id   AF-E0IBT2-F1
#
_cell.length_a   1.000
_cell.length_b   1.000
_cell.length_c   1.000
_cell.angle_alpha   90.00
_cell.angle_beta   90.00
_cell.angle_gamma   90.00
#
_symmetry.space_group_name_H-M   'P 1'
#
loop_
_entity.id
_entity.type
_entity.pdbx_description
1 polymer ?
#
loop_
_entity_poly.entity_id
_entity_poly.type
_entity_poly.pdbx_seq_one_letter_code
_entity_poly.pdbx_strand_id
1 'polypeptide(L)' 'MFEYNICTKADDEIFNRQCLALEKHIPGLIKRDLLVDVDDSQTQHYELEGGAVTVHNDRYVDAVYVKAETDIEKYFT' A
#
# COMPACT_ATOMS: atom_id res chain seq x y z
N MET A 1 12.62 -3.41 6.42
CA MET A 1 11.53 -2.87 5.58
C MET A 1 11.03 -4.03 4.73
N PHE A 2 9.77 -4.38 4.90
CA PHE A 2 9.11 -5.44 4.17
C PHE A 2 8.52 -4.88 2.89
N GLU A 3 8.57 -5.66 1.81
CA GLU A 3 7.98 -5.33 0.52
C GLU A 3 7.14 -6.50 0.04
N TYR A 4 5.89 -6.20 -0.33
CA TYR A 4 4.91 -7.18 -0.79
C TYR A 4 4.48 -6.79 -2.20
N ASN A 5 4.85 -7.62 -3.18
CA ASN A 5 4.45 -7.44 -4.56
C ASN A 5 3.01 -7.93 -4.75
N ILE A 6 2.11 -7.03 -5.16
CA ILE A 6 0.68 -7.33 -5.31
C ILE A 6 0.32 -7.57 -6.77
N CYS A 7 0.83 -6.72 -7.67
CA CYS A 7 0.65 -6.86 -9.11
C CYS A 7 1.89 -6.40 -9.85
N THR A 8 2.25 -7.09 -10.92
CA THR A 8 3.38 -6.75 -11.80
C THR A 8 2.97 -5.77 -12.92
N LYS A 9 1.86 -5.05 -12.73
CA LYS A 9 1.36 -3.97 -13.58
C LYS A 9 0.73 -2.90 -12.71
N ALA A 10 0.89 -1.64 -13.08
CA ALA A 10 0.19 -0.55 -12.45
C ALA A 10 -1.31 -0.62 -12.78
N ASP A 11 -2.14 -0.61 -11.75
CA ASP A 11 -3.57 -0.87 -11.88
C ASP A 11 -4.33 -0.19 -10.73
N ASP A 12 -5.18 0.78 -11.07
CA ASP A 12 -5.95 1.55 -10.11
C ASP A 12 -6.95 0.69 -9.33
N GLU A 13 -7.53 -0.32 -9.96
CA GLU A 13 -8.48 -1.20 -9.27
C GLU A 13 -7.75 -2.05 -8.23
N ILE A 14 -6.60 -2.62 -8.60
CA ILE A 14 -5.79 -3.42 -7.67
C ILE A 14 -5.26 -2.55 -6.54
N PHE A 15 -4.78 -1.36 -6.83
CA PHE A 15 -4.35 -0.39 -5.81
C PHE A 15 -5.47 -0.09 -4.81
N ASN A 16 -6.65 0.28 -5.31
CA ASN A 16 -7.80 0.58 -4.45
C ASN A 16 -8.24 -0.63 -3.62
N ARG A 17 -8.26 -1.83 -4.22
CA ARG A 17 -8.58 -3.07 -3.51
C ARG A 17 -7.55 -3.39 -2.43
N GLN A 18 -6.27 -3.13 -2.68
CA GLN A 18 -5.22 -3.33 -1.68
C GLN A 18 -5.37 -2.37 -0.50
N CYS A 19 -5.63 -1.08 -0.77
CA CYS A 19 -5.94 -0.09 0.27
C CYS A 19 -7.13 -0.53 1.13
N LEU A 20 -8.23 -0.95 0.51
CA LEU A 20 -9.42 -1.47 1.23
C LEU A 20 -9.11 -2.74 2.04
N ALA A 21 -8.26 -3.63 1.52
CA ALA A 21 -7.85 -4.84 2.22
C ALA A 21 -7.05 -4.51 3.48
N LEU A 22 -6.11 -3.58 3.42
CA LEU A 22 -5.35 -3.12 4.59
C LEU A 22 -6.28 -2.46 5.62
N GLU A 23 -7.13 -1.52 5.19
CA GLU A 23 -8.07 -0.80 6.05
C GLU A 23 -9.07 -1.74 6.76
N LYS A 24 -9.43 -2.84 6.12
CA LYS A 24 -10.36 -3.84 6.67
C LYS A 24 -9.71 -4.80 7.66
N HIS A 25 -8.49 -5.26 7.40
CA HIS A 25 -7.89 -6.39 8.12
C HIS A 25 -6.85 -6.00 9.16
N ILE A 26 -6.24 -4.81 9.06
CA ILE A 26 -5.21 -4.37 10.00
C ILE A 26 -5.84 -3.48 11.08
N PRO A 27 -6.00 -3.95 12.33
CA PRO A 27 -6.55 -3.14 13.41
C PRO A 27 -5.61 -2.00 13.76
N GLY A 28 -6.16 -0.80 13.97
CA GLY A 28 -5.36 0.37 14.35
C GLY A 28 -4.58 1.02 13.20
N LEU A 29 -4.77 0.56 11.96
CA LEU A 29 -4.23 1.23 10.78
C LEU A 29 -4.93 2.58 10.58
N ILE A 30 -4.16 3.67 10.53
CA ILE A 30 -4.68 5.02 10.34
C ILE A 30 -4.34 5.49 8.92
N LYS A 31 -5.36 5.76 8.11
CA LYS A 31 -5.19 6.35 6.78
C LYS A 31 -4.64 7.76 6.87
N ARG A 32 -3.60 8.03 6.08
CA ARG A 32 -2.96 9.35 5.92
C ARG A 32 -3.16 9.83 4.48
N ASP A 33 -2.30 10.75 4.04
CA ASP A 33 -2.44 11.38 2.75
C ASP A 33 -2.27 10.40 1.59
N LEU A 34 -3.03 10.63 0.54
CA LEU A 34 -2.79 10.08 -0.79
C LEU A 34 -1.92 11.09 -1.54
N LEU A 35 -0.74 10.67 -1.95
CA LEU A 35 0.15 11.45 -2.81
C LEU A 35 0.00 10.96 -4.24
N VAL A 36 0.00 11.91 -5.18
CA VAL A 36 -0.07 11.64 -6.61
C VAL A 36 1.09 12.37 -7.29
N ASP A 37 1.90 11.63 -8.03
CA ASP A 37 3.04 12.15 -8.79
C ASP A 37 2.60 12.71 -10.15
N VAL A 38 3.53 13.37 -10.86
CA VAL A 38 3.27 13.98 -12.17
C VAL A 38 2.92 12.95 -13.26
N ASP A 39 3.34 11.69 -13.08
CA ASP A 39 3.08 10.58 -14.00
C ASP A 39 1.82 9.77 -13.63
N ASP A 40 0.96 10.32 -12.77
CA ASP A 40 -0.22 9.67 -12.20
C ASP A 40 0.10 8.42 -11.34
N SER A 41 1.34 8.23 -10.91
CA SER A 41 1.66 7.27 -9.84
C SER A 41 1.01 7.70 -8.53
N GLN A 42 0.51 6.74 -7.77
CA GLN A 42 -0.22 7.01 -6.53
C GLN A 42 0.45 6.31 -5.36
N THR A 43 0.66 7.03 -4.26
CA THR A 43 1.12 6.47 -2.99
C THR A 43 0.12 6.78 -1.89
N GLN A 44 -0.54 5.75 -1.37
CA GLN A 44 -1.39 5.90 -0.19
C GLN A 44 -0.55 5.63 1.06
N HIS A 45 -0.45 6.64 1.94
CA HIS A 45 0.23 6.52 3.22
C HIS A 45 -0.71 6.05 4.33
N TYR A 46 -0.17 5.23 5.23
CA TYR A 46 -0.80 4.79 6.45
C TYR A 46 0.19 4.81 7.61
N GLU A 47 -0.34 4.95 8.82
CA GLU A 47 0.39 4.81 10.08
C GLU A 47 -0.15 3.60 10.84
N LEU A 48 0.75 2.78 11.38
CA LEU A 48 0.44 1.62 12.20
C LEU A 48 1.34 1.63 13.44
N GLU A 49 0.87 1.04 14.53
CA GLU A 49 1.75 0.75 15.67
C GLU A 49 2.91 -0.14 15.20
N GLY A 50 4.14 0.39 15.34
CA GLY A 50 5.35 -0.28 14.85
C GLY A 50 5.84 0.19 13.47
N GLY A 51 5.18 1.17 12.85
CA GLY A 51 5.77 1.95 11.77
C GLY A 51 4.85 2.26 10.59
N ALA A 52 5.40 2.94 9.58
CA ALA A 52 4.69 3.36 8.38
C ALA A 52 4.35 2.18 7.45
N VAL A 53 3.21 2.29 6.78
CA VAL A 53 2.78 1.39 5.69
C VAL A 53 2.40 2.25 4.49
N THR A 54 2.83 1.86 3.30
CA THR A 54 2.54 2.59 2.06
C THR A 54 2.13 1.63 0.96
N VAL A 55 1.06 1.95 0.25
CA VAL A 55 0.64 1.24 -0.97
C VAL A 55 1.04 2.10 -2.16
N HIS A 56 1.66 1.49 -3.15
CA HIS A 56 2.19 2.17 -4.34
C HIS A 56 1.50 1.61 -5.57
N ASN A 57 0.95 2.49 -6.41
CA ASN A 57 0.57 2.24 -7.79
C ASN A 57 1.58 2.99 -8.65
N ASP A 58 2.68 2.32 -8.99
CA ASP A 58 3.85 2.94 -9.60
C ASP A 58 3.80 2.75 -11.11
N ARG A 59 3.53 3.83 -11.84
CA ARG A 59 3.38 3.85 -13.30
C ARG A 59 4.72 3.76 -14.02
N TYR A 60 5.80 4.19 -13.38
CA TYR A 60 7.15 4.12 -13.93
C TYR A 60 7.72 2.70 -13.84
N VAL A 61 7.56 2.05 -12.68
CA VAL A 61 7.95 0.66 -12.45
C VAL A 61 6.95 -0.33 -13.07
N ASP A 62 5.72 0.12 -13.33
CA ASP A 62 4.57 -0.68 -13.79
C ASP A 62 4.22 -1.78 -12.78
N ALA A 63 3.92 -1.41 -11.53
CA ALA A 63 3.59 -2.35 -10.47
C ALA A 63 2.67 -1.77 -9.39
N VAL A 64 1.96 -2.66 -8.70
CA VAL A 64 1.31 -2.37 -7.41
C VAL A 64 2.01 -3.15 -6.31
N TYR A 65 2.48 -2.46 -5.28
CA TYR A 65 3.21 -3.08 -4.18
C TYR A 65 2.96 -2.35 -2.85
N VAL A 66 3.25 -3.04 -1.75
CA VAL A 66 3.15 -2.48 -0.39
C VAL A 66 4.53 -2.46 0.24
N LYS A 67 4.88 -1.34 0.87
CA LYS A 67 6.08 -1.18 1.69
C LYS A 67 5.67 -0.95 3.13
N ALA A 68 6.24 -1.70 4.07
CA ALA A 68 5.93 -1.59 5.49
C ALA A 68 7.19 -1.68 6.37
N GLU A 69 7.19 -0.94 7.47
CA GLU A 69 8.28 -1.01 8.47
C GLU A 69 8.18 -2.24 9.38
N THR A 70 6.96 -2.78 9.54
CA THR A 70 6.68 -4.00 10.30
C THR A 70 6.06 -5.08 9.40
N ASP A 71 6.12 -6.33 9.84
CA ASP A 71 5.47 -7.44 9.14
C ASP A 71 3.94 -7.34 9.30
N ILE A 72 3.25 -7.22 8.17
CA ILE A 72 1.80 -7.07 8.08
C ILE A 72 1.12 -8.32 7.52
N GLU A 73 1.87 -9.32 7.05
CA GLU A 73 1.29 -10.55 6.48
C GLU A 73 0.48 -11.33 7.53
N LYS A 74 0.89 -11.23 8.81
CA LYS A 74 0.20 -11.79 9.97
C LYS A 74 -1.28 -11.39 10.11
N TYR A 75 -1.72 -10.28 9.50
CA TYR A 75 -3.12 -9.82 9.54
C TYR A 75 -4.00 -10.46 8.46
N PHE A 76 -3.41 -11.25 7.55
CA PHE A 76 -4.08 -11.87 6.40
C PHE A 76 -4.08 -13.41 6.44
N THR A 77 -3.73 -13.98 7.60
CA THR A 77 -3.76 -15.43 7.88
C THR A 77 -5.15 -15.96 8.20
#